data_AF-A0A844EH83-F1
#
_entry.id   AF-A0A844EH83-F1
#
_cell.length_a   1.000
_cell.length_b   1.000
_cell.length_c   1.000
_cell.angle_alpha   90.00
_cell.angle_beta   90.00
_cell.angle_gamma   90.00
#
_symmetry.space_group_name_H-M   'P 1'
#
loop_
_entity.id
_entity.type
_entity.pdbx_description
1 polymer ?
#
loop_
_entity_poly.entity_id
_entity_poly.type
_entity_poly.pdbx_seq_one_letter_code
_entity_poly.pdbx_strand_id
1 'polypeptide(L)'
;MDIGNKIKTYRKIQNLSQEELARKVYVSRQTVSNWETNKRYPDIQNILLLSVLFDVSVDELIRGDLEAMKDKLSNKQVNRAMSVYTLIMLIAAMIG
;
A
#
# COMPACT_ATOMS: atom_id res chain seq x y z
N MET A 1 2.74 -4.38 0.81
CA MET A 1 1.56 -4.26 -0.05
C MET A 1 0.41 -4.91 0.68
N ASP A 2 -0.44 -4.08 1.27
CA ASP A 2 -1.57 -4.44 2.12
C ASP A 2 -2.85 -4.70 1.31
N ILE A 3 -3.00 -4.03 0.15
CA ILE A 3 -4.22 -4.14 -0.67
C ILE A 3 -4.53 -5.59 -1.07
N GLY A 4 -3.53 -6.41 -1.39
CA GLY A 4 -3.74 -7.81 -1.79
C GLY A 4 -4.35 -8.65 -0.68
N ASN A 5 -3.93 -8.41 0.56
CA ASN A 5 -4.51 -9.06 1.73
C ASN A 5 -5.94 -8.58 1.96
N LYS A 6 -6.20 -7.28 1.80
CA LYS A 6 -7.55 -6.71 1.92
C LYS A 6 -8.53 -7.28 0.90
N ILE A 7 -8.14 -7.34 -0.37
CA ILE A 7 -8.94 -7.97 -1.44
C ILE A 7 -9.31 -9.40 -1.04
N LYS A 8 -8.33 -10.18 -0.58
CA LYS A 8 -8.55 -11.56 -0.13
C LYS A 8 -9.50 -11.64 1.06
N THR A 9 -9.38 -10.72 2.00
CA THR A 9 -10.23 -10.65 3.21
C THR A 9 -11.67 -10.33 2.85
N TYR A 10 -11.94 -9.23 2.13
CA TYR A 10 -13.31 -8.86 1.75
C TYR A 10 -13.95 -9.91 0.83
N ARG A 11 -13.18 -10.49 -0.11
CA ARG A 11 -13.65 -11.60 -0.93
C ARG A 11 -14.16 -12.77 -0.08
N LYS A 12 -13.38 -13.16 0.95
CA LYS A 12 -13.76 -14.24 1.86
C LYS A 12 -14.95 -13.87 2.74
N ILE A 13 -15.04 -12.63 3.22
CA ILE A 13 -16.20 -12.14 4.00
C ILE A 13 -17.48 -12.25 3.17
N GLN A 14 -17.41 -11.94 1.87
CA GLN A 14 -18.54 -12.11 0.94
C GLN A 14 -18.72 -13.55 0.42
N ASN A 15 -17.97 -14.53 0.94
CA ASN A 15 -18.01 -15.93 0.52
C ASN A 15 -17.77 -16.16 -0.98
N LEU A 16 -16.98 -15.31 -1.61
CA LEU A 16 -16.65 -15.42 -3.04
C LEU A 16 -15.40 -16.27 -3.24
N SER A 17 -15.38 -17.13 -4.25
CA SER A 17 -14.17 -17.68 -4.85
C SER A 17 -13.41 -16.62 -5.65
N GLN A 18 -12.14 -16.87 -5.96
CA GLN A 18 -11.37 -15.96 -6.83
C GLN A 18 -11.99 -15.82 -8.22
N GLU A 19 -12.61 -16.89 -8.73
CA GLU A 19 -13.33 -16.91 -10.00
C GLU A 19 -14.59 -16.02 -9.95
N GLU A 20 -15.37 -16.09 -8.86
CA GLU A 20 -16.56 -15.26 -8.68
C GLU A 20 -16.23 -13.78 -8.54
N LEU A 21 -15.18 -13.44 -7.77
CA LEU A 21 -14.70 -12.07 -7.69
C LEU A 21 -14.26 -11.57 -9.09
N ALA A 22 -13.48 -12.39 -9.81
CA ALA A 22 -12.98 -12.04 -11.13
C ALA A 22 -14.13 -11.71 -12.11
N ARG A 23 -15.21 -12.51 -12.10
CA ARG A 23 -16.41 -12.22 -12.89
C ARG A 23 -17.09 -10.92 -12.49
N LYS A 24 -17.21 -10.64 -11.19
CA LYS A 24 -17.83 -9.41 -10.67
C LYS A 24 -17.05 -8.15 -11.01
N VAL A 25 -15.73 -8.26 -11.16
CA VAL A 25 -14.84 -7.14 -11.47
C VAL A 25 -14.29 -7.17 -12.91
N TYR A 26 -14.87 -7.99 -13.78
CA TYR A 26 -14.56 -8.09 -15.22
C TYR A 26 -13.08 -8.36 -15.55
N VAL A 27 -12.43 -9.22 -14.77
CA VAL A 27 -11.04 -9.64 -15.00
C VAL A 27 -10.92 -11.16 -15.02
N SER A 28 -9.73 -11.67 -15.33
CA SER A 28 -9.44 -13.10 -15.20
C SER A 28 -9.22 -13.50 -13.73
N ARG A 29 -9.53 -14.76 -13.38
CA ARG A 29 -9.16 -15.32 -12.07
C ARG A 29 -7.66 -15.21 -11.77
N GLN A 30 -6.82 -15.34 -12.80
CA GLN A 30 -5.37 -15.17 -12.63
C GLN A 30 -5.02 -13.74 -12.21
N THR A 31 -5.74 -12.74 -12.72
CA THR A 31 -5.59 -11.33 -12.31
C THR A 31 -5.89 -11.17 -10.83
N VAL A 32 -7.03 -11.70 -10.34
CA VAL A 32 -7.37 -11.70 -8.91
C VAL A 32 -6.30 -12.43 -8.07
N SER A 33 -5.83 -13.59 -8.51
CA SER A 33 -4.76 -14.32 -7.83
C SER A 33 -3.47 -13.51 -7.74
N ASN A 34 -3.11 -12.80 -8.81
CA ASN A 34 -1.93 -11.92 -8.83
C ASN A 34 -2.09 -10.74 -7.87
N TRP A 35 -3.30 -10.19 -7.72
CA TRP A 35 -3.58 -9.14 -6.73
C TRP A 35 -3.44 -9.67 -5.30
N GLU A 36 -4.08 -10.80 -4.98
CA GLU A 36 -4.07 -11.40 -3.64
C GLU A 36 -2.70 -11.91 -3.20
N THR A 37 -1.80 -12.16 -4.15
CA THR A 37 -0.41 -12.59 -3.90
C THR A 37 0.60 -11.45 -4.06
N ASN A 38 0.13 -10.19 -4.21
CA ASN A 38 0.97 -9.01 -4.41
C ASN A 38 1.91 -9.08 -5.62
N LYS A 39 1.66 -9.98 -6.58
CA LYS A 39 2.44 -10.08 -7.83
C LYS A 39 2.14 -8.92 -8.77
N ARG A 40 0.93 -8.39 -8.72
CA ARG A 40 0.52 -7.21 -9.50
C ARG A 40 -0.43 -6.36 -8.68
N TYR A 41 -0.33 -5.04 -8.83
CA TYR A 41 -1.26 -4.10 -8.21
C TYR A 41 -2.50 -3.93 -9.12
N PRO A 42 -3.71 -3.82 -8.57
CA PRO A 42 -4.89 -3.41 -9.37
C PRO A 42 -4.72 -1.97 -9.87
N ASP A 43 -5.19 -1.68 -11.08
CA ASP A 43 -5.24 -0.30 -11.56
C ASP A 43 -6.39 0.49 -10.88
N ILE A 44 -6.44 1.80 -11.15
CA ILE A 44 -7.42 2.70 -10.51
C ILE A 44 -8.87 2.31 -10.79
N GLN A 45 -9.16 1.78 -11.98
CA GLN A 45 -10.51 1.35 -12.35
C GLN A 45 -10.92 0.13 -11.53
N ASN A 46 -10.02 -0.83 -11.39
CA ASN A 46 -10.25 -2.02 -10.56
C ASN A 46 -10.35 -1.67 -9.07
N ILE A 47 -9.56 -0.71 -8.57
CA ILE A 47 -9.65 -0.24 -7.18
C ILE A 47 -11.04 0.35 -6.90
N LEU A 48 -11.56 1.19 -7.81
CA LEU A 48 -12.89 1.78 -7.67
C LEU A 48 -13.98 0.70 -7.74
N LEU A 49 -13.84 -0.27 -8.63
CA LEU A 49 -14.82 -1.34 -8.76
C LEU A 49 -14.83 -2.26 -7.53
N LEU A 50 -13.65 -2.56 -6.99
CA LEU A 50 -13.50 -3.31 -5.74
C LEU A 50 -14.07 -2.52 -4.55
N SER A 51 -13.87 -1.21 -4.48
CA SER A 51 -14.41 -0.39 -3.39
C SER A 51 -15.94 -0.40 -3.39
N VAL A 52 -16.56 -0.28 -4.56
CA VAL A 52 -18.02 -0.41 -4.72
C VAL A 52 -18.50 -1.82 -4.41
N LEU A 53 -17.83 -2.86 -4.91
CA LEU A 53 -18.23 -4.26 -4.67
C LEU A 53 -18.15 -4.65 -3.20
N PHE A 54 -17.10 -4.19 -2.50
CA PHE A 54 -16.87 -4.51 -1.10
C PHE A 54 -17.58 -3.58 -0.12
N ASP A 55 -18.25 -2.54 -0.62
CA ASP A 55 -18.91 -1.49 0.18
C ASP A 55 -17.95 -0.81 1.18
N VAL A 56 -16.77 -0.43 0.67
CA VAL A 56 -15.74 0.27 1.44
C VAL A 56 -15.21 1.47 0.67
N SER A 57 -14.65 2.44 1.39
CA SER A 57 -13.94 3.55 0.74
C SER A 57 -12.65 3.07 0.05
N VAL A 58 -12.21 3.79 -0.99
CA VAL A 58 -10.91 3.56 -1.62
C VAL A 58 -9.79 3.67 -0.58
N ASP A 59 -9.84 4.71 0.26
CA ASP A 59 -8.89 4.92 1.37
C ASP A 59 -8.77 3.72 2.30
N GLU A 60 -9.89 3.11 2.66
CA GLU A 60 -9.88 1.89 3.47
C GLU A 60 -9.21 0.73 2.74
N LEU A 61 -9.49 0.54 1.46
CA LEU A 61 -8.90 -0.52 0.65
C LEU A 61 -7.37 -0.38 0.50
N ILE A 62 -6.83 0.85 0.49
CA ILE A 62 -5.40 1.11 0.25
C ILE A 62 -4.61 1.63 1.46
N ARG A 63 -5.23 1.82 2.64
CA ARG A 63 -4.62 2.50 3.80
C ARG A 63 -3.20 2.04 4.17
N GLY A 64 -2.96 0.73 4.27
CA GLY A 64 -1.64 0.21 4.64
C GLY A 64 -0.55 0.51 3.62
N ASP A 65 -0.92 0.64 2.35
CA ASP A 65 0.00 1.05 1.29
C ASP A 65 0.28 2.56 1.31
N LEU A 66 -0.74 3.37 1.64
CA LEU A 66 -0.57 4.81 1.83
C LEU A 66 0.37 5.13 2.99
N GLU A 67 0.22 4.46 4.13
CA GLU A 67 1.13 4.68 5.28
C GLU A 67 2.55 4.22 4.96
N ALA A 68 2.73 3.06 4.32
CA ALA A 68 4.05 2.61 3.87
C ALA A 68 4.70 3.58 2.87
N MET A 69 3.90 4.26 2.04
CA MET A 69 4.39 5.27 1.10
C MET A 69 4.74 6.58 1.81
N LYS A 70 3.93 7.04 2.76
CA LYS A 70 4.22 8.20 3.62
C LYS A 70 5.51 8.01 4.40
N ASP A 71 5.73 6.83 4.96
CA ASP A 71 6.98 6.50 5.68
C ASP A 71 8.21 6.57 4.77
N LYS A 72 8.08 6.17 3.50
CA LYS A 72 9.16 6.30 2.52
C LYS A 72 9.43 7.75 2.12
N LEU A 73 8.39 8.58 2.02
CA LEU A 73 8.50 10.00 1.66
C LEU A 73 8.98 10.87 2.84
N SER A 74 8.60 10.49 4.07
CA SER A 74 9.12 11.03 5.32
C SER A 74 10.57 10.58 5.50
N ASN A 75 11.46 11.17 4.70
CA ASN A 75 12.89 10.93 4.66
C ASN A 75 13.56 10.96 6.06
N LYS A 76 13.57 9.83 6.77
CA LYS A 76 14.44 9.59 7.94
C LYS A 76 15.93 9.76 7.59
N GLN A 77 16.29 9.68 6.31
CA GLN A 77 17.67 9.81 5.83
C GLN A 77 18.18 11.27 5.84
N VAL A 78 17.33 12.26 5.51
CA VAL A 78 17.73 13.67 5.49
C VAL A 78 18.03 14.17 6.92
N ASN A 79 17.22 13.74 7.89
CA ASN A 79 17.42 14.13 9.30
C ASN A 79 18.71 13.53 9.89
N ARG A 80 19.14 12.34 9.46
CA ARG A 80 20.37 11.71 9.97
C ARG A 80 21.64 12.38 9.45
N ALA A 81 21.68 12.76 8.17
CA ALA A 81 22.82 13.50 7.62
C ALA A 81 22.94 14.90 8.24
N MET A 82 21.81 15.60 8.42
CA MET A 82 21.76 16.92 9.06
C MET A 82 22.13 16.85 10.56
N SER A 83 21.71 15.81 11.30
CA SER A 83 22.09 15.63 12.71
C SER A 83 23.57 15.32 12.89
N VAL A 84 24.19 14.58 11.96
CA VAL A 84 25.63 14.32 12.00
C VAL A 84 26.43 15.58 11.64
N TYR A 85 26.00 16.32 10.61
CA TYR A 85 26.63 17.59 10.23
C TYR A 85 26.58 18.63 11.37
N THR A 86 25.43 18.76 12.03
CA THR A 86 25.28 19.67 13.19
C THR A 86 26.18 19.26 14.36
N LEU A 87 26.29 17.97 14.67
CA LEU A 87 27.21 17.49 15.71
C LEU A 87 28.68 17.79 15.38
N ILE A 88 29.10 17.57 14.12
CA ILE A 88 30.46 17.88 13.67
C ILE A 88 30.75 19.39 13.80
N MET A 89 29.81 20.24 13.38
CA MET A 89 29.95 21.70 13.49
C MET A 89 30.04 22.16 14.95
N LEU A 90 29.26 21.57 15.86
CA LEU A 90 29.34 21.89 17.30
C LEU A 90 30.69 21.49 17.90
N ILE A 91 31.23 20.32 17.53
CA ILE A 91 32.56 19.88 17.98
C ILE A 91 33.64 20.81 17.44
N ALA A 92 33.59 21.17 16.15
CA ALA A 92 34.54 22.10 15.54
C ALA A 92 34.54 23.47 16.22
N ALA A 93 33.37 23.97 16.62
CA ALA A 93 33.22 25.25 17.31
C ALA A 93 33.75 25.26 18.75
N MET A 94 33.92 24.11 19.41
CA MET A 94 34.50 24.02 20.75
C MET A 94 36.03 23.89 20.76
N ILE A 95 36.63 23.52 19.61
CA ILE A 95 38.07 23.27 19.48
C ILE A 95 38.81 24.50 18.90
N GLY A 96 38.10 25.39 18.20
CA GLY A 96 38.63 26.67 17.69
C GLY A 96 38.33 27.83 18.63
#